data_AF-A0A1Q8ALP8-F1
#
_entry.id   AF-A0A1Q8ALP8-F1
#
_cell.length_a   1.000
_cell.length_b   1.000
_cell.length_c   1.000
_cell.angle_alpha   90.00
_cell.angle_beta   90.00
_cell.angle_gamma   90.00
#
_symmetry.space_group_name_H-M   'P 1'
#
loop_
_entity.id
_entity.type
_entity.pdbx_description
1 polymer ?
#
loop_
_entity_poly.entity_id
_entity_poly.type
_entity_poly.pdbx_seq_one_letter_code
_entity_poly.pdbx_strand_id
1 'polypeptide(L)'
;MLTTCIAAIMSRDLRALRREIEAYGDERDLWRVAPGISNCGGTLALHLAGNIQFLVGTVLGGTGYVRDRAAEFGRRDVPRTELLREIDAALAAVERGVARLPDATLSQPYPQPPGGFAVTTGDFLLHLITH
;
A
#
# COMPACT_ATOMS: atom_id res chain seq x y z
N MET A 1 -19.31 -3.00 8.96
CA MET A 1 -18.62 -2.79 10.26
C MET A 1 -17.21 -3.35 10.22
N LEU A 2 -16.96 -4.50 9.59
CA LEU A 2 -15.60 -5.05 9.50
C LEU A 2 -14.75 -4.30 8.45
N THR A 3 -15.31 -3.93 7.31
CA THR A 3 -14.61 -3.14 6.28
C THR A 3 -14.11 -1.80 6.81
N THR A 4 -14.91 -1.12 7.63
CA THR A 4 -14.51 0.12 8.30
C THR A 4 -13.36 -0.08 9.29
N CYS A 5 -13.30 -1.20 10.01
CA CYS A 5 -12.17 -1.51 10.88
C CYS A 5 -10.89 -1.79 10.07
N ILE A 6 -11.00 -2.55 8.98
CA ILE A 6 -9.88 -2.81 8.07
C ILE A 6 -9.34 -1.48 7.51
N ALA A 7 -10.22 -0.64 6.97
CA ALA A 7 -9.84 0.67 6.45
C ALA A 7 -9.17 1.55 7.51
N ALA A 8 -9.65 1.55 8.75
CA ALA A 8 -9.07 2.30 9.85
C ALA A 8 -7.65 1.83 10.19
N ILE A 9 -7.41 0.51 10.22
CA ILE A 9 -6.08 -0.06 10.51
C ILE A 9 -5.11 0.27 9.38
N MET A 10 -5.49 0.00 8.12
CA MET A 10 -4.64 0.34 6.97
C MET A 10 -4.32 1.83 6.92
N SER A 11 -5.30 2.69 7.21
CA SER A 11 -5.09 4.14 7.24
C SER A 11 -4.21 4.59 8.40
N ARG A 12 -4.28 3.94 9.57
CA ARG A 12 -3.38 4.19 10.70
C ARG A 12 -1.94 3.88 10.30
N ASP A 13 -1.73 2.73 9.66
CA ASP A 13 -0.40 2.22 9.33
C ASP A 13 0.23 2.99 8.17
N LEU A 14 -0.55 3.36 7.14
CA LEU A 14 -0.07 4.28 6.09
C LEU A 14 0.29 5.67 6.65
N ARG A 15 -0.46 6.18 7.62
CA ARG A 15 -0.09 7.44 8.31
C ARG A 15 1.17 7.25 9.17
N ALA A 16 1.41 6.06 9.71
CA ALA A 16 2.65 5.76 10.42
C ALA A 16 3.84 5.74 9.46
N LEU A 17 3.74 5.02 8.34
CA LEU A 17 4.73 5.04 7.26
C LEU A 17 5.03 6.47 6.80
N ARG A 18 3.99 7.30 6.61
CA ARG A 18 4.17 8.70 6.25
C ARG A 18 5.04 9.47 7.25
N ARG A 19 4.75 9.34 8.56
CA ARG A 19 5.56 9.95 9.63
C ARG A 19 6.98 9.41 9.67
N GLU A 20 7.17 8.11 9.43
CA GLU A 20 8.48 7.49 9.38
C GLU A 20 9.33 8.06 8.23
N ILE A 21 8.73 8.28 7.05
CA ILE A 21 9.40 8.91 5.91
C ILE A 21 9.75 10.38 6.19
N GLU A 22 8.88 11.12 6.90
CA GLU A 22 9.15 12.49 7.33
C GLU A 22 10.26 12.58 8.39
N ALA A 23 10.46 11.53 9.19
CA ALA A 23 11.43 11.52 10.29
C ALA A 23 12.88 11.40 9.83
N TYR A 24 13.14 11.08 8.56
CA TYR A 24 14.50 11.08 8.01
C TYR A 24 15.06 12.50 8.01
N GLY A 25 16.10 12.77 8.80
CA GLY A 25 16.75 14.07 8.84
C GLY A 25 17.40 14.45 7.51
N ASP A 26 18.12 13.50 6.91
CA ASP A 26 18.70 13.61 5.57
C ASP A 26 17.90 12.77 4.58
N GLU A 27 17.52 13.36 3.45
CA GLU A 27 16.77 12.65 2.40
C GLU A 27 17.58 11.51 1.78
N ARG A 28 18.92 11.63 1.75
CA ARG A 28 19.80 10.58 1.21
C ARG A 28 19.73 9.30 2.02
N ASP A 29 19.42 9.38 3.31
CA ASP A 29 19.30 8.21 4.18
C ASP A 29 18.09 7.34 3.82
N LEU A 30 17.04 7.89 3.17
CA LEU A 30 15.93 7.10 2.64
C LEU A 30 16.39 6.03 1.65
N TRP A 31 17.49 6.30 0.94
CA TRP A 31 17.99 5.46 -0.15
C TRP A 31 19.18 4.61 0.24
N ARG A 32 19.68 4.75 1.48
CA ARG A 32 20.77 3.94 2.00
C ARG A 32 20.27 2.56 2.42
N VAL A 33 20.87 1.52 1.84
CA VAL A 33 20.65 0.14 2.27
C VAL A 33 21.56 -0.14 3.48
N ALA A 34 20.97 -0.47 4.63
CA ALA A 34 21.74 -0.83 5.82
C ALA A 34 22.36 -2.23 5.68
N PRO A 35 23.50 -2.52 6.33
CA PRO A 35 24.07 -3.86 6.34
C PRO A 35 23.07 -4.91 6.83
N GLY A 36 22.92 -6.00 6.06
CA GLY A 36 22.05 -7.12 6.41
C GLY A 36 20.60 -7.02 5.92
N ILE A 37 20.20 -5.94 5.24
CA ILE A 37 18.88 -5.83 4.60
C ILE A 37 19.02 -5.60 3.09
N SER A 38 17.95 -5.90 2.34
CA SER A 38 17.95 -5.80 0.87
C SER A 38 17.27 -4.55 0.31
N ASN A 39 16.39 -3.93 1.09
CA ASN A 39 15.59 -2.79 0.66
C ASN A 39 15.76 -1.63 1.65
N CYS A 40 15.98 -0.42 1.12
CA CYS A 40 16.00 0.81 1.91
C CYS A 40 14.57 1.36 2.14
N GLY A 41 14.44 2.37 3.01
CA GLY A 41 13.15 2.96 3.37
C GLY A 41 12.38 3.51 2.18
N GLY A 42 13.06 4.19 1.25
CA GLY A 42 12.47 4.71 0.02
C GLY A 42 11.87 3.62 -0.87
N THR A 43 12.60 2.51 -1.07
CA THR A 43 12.10 1.34 -1.82
C THR A 43 10.86 0.73 -1.17
N LEU A 44 10.90 0.54 0.15
CA LEU A 44 9.75 -0.05 0.87
C LEU A 44 8.52 0.88 0.83
N ALA A 45 8.70 2.20 0.94
CA ALA A 45 7.61 3.15 0.82
C ALA A 45 6.97 3.14 -0.58
N LEU A 46 7.77 3.14 -1.65
CA LEU A 46 7.26 3.00 -3.02
C LEU A 46 6.48 1.71 -3.18
N HIS A 47 7.05 0.60 -2.70
CA HIS A 47 6.42 -0.70 -2.81
C HIS A 47 5.07 -0.76 -2.09
N LEU A 48 5.00 -0.33 -0.83
CA LEU A 48 3.77 -0.33 -0.04
C LEU A 48 2.71 0.58 -0.67
N ALA A 49 3.09 1.79 -1.09
CA ALA A 49 2.16 2.71 -1.72
C ALA A 49 1.61 2.17 -3.05
N GLY A 50 2.48 1.66 -3.93
CA GLY A 50 2.07 1.08 -5.22
C GLY A 50 1.24 -0.20 -5.06
N ASN A 51 1.56 -1.02 -4.07
CA ASN A 51 0.80 -2.21 -3.70
C ASN A 51 -0.65 -1.85 -3.33
N ILE A 52 -0.85 -0.92 -2.39
CA ILE A 52 -2.18 -0.53 -1.91
C ILE A 52 -2.97 0.23 -2.98
N GLN A 53 -2.36 1.16 -3.72
CA GLN A 53 -3.04 1.86 -4.81
C GLN A 53 -3.58 0.90 -5.87
N PHE A 54 -2.87 -0.19 -6.14
CA PHE A 54 -3.34 -1.20 -7.08
C PHE A 54 -4.36 -2.15 -6.47
N LEU A 55 -3.98 -2.92 -5.45
CA LEU A 55 -4.80 -4.01 -4.92
C LEU A 55 -6.07 -3.50 -4.22
N VAL A 56 -6.00 -2.32 -3.61
CA VAL A 56 -7.19 -1.72 -3.01
C VAL A 56 -7.80 -0.70 -3.96
N GLY A 57 -7.01 0.25 -4.43
CA GLY A 57 -7.54 1.36 -5.22
C GLY A 57 -8.06 0.92 -6.58
N THR A 58 -7.33 0.08 -7.31
CA THR A 58 -7.70 -0.30 -8.69
C THR A 58 -8.63 -1.50 -8.70
N VAL A 59 -8.26 -2.57 -8.00
CA VAL A 59 -9.03 -3.83 -8.03
C VAL A 59 -10.36 -3.70 -7.30
N LEU A 60 -10.41 -3.04 -6.13
CA LEU A 60 -11.64 -2.90 -5.35
C LEU A 60 -12.31 -1.53 -5.52
N GLY A 61 -11.52 -0.46 -5.65
CA GLY A 61 -12.01 0.92 -5.70
C GLY A 61 -12.20 1.51 -7.11
N GLY A 62 -11.80 0.80 -8.18
CA GLY A 62 -11.98 1.26 -9.57
C GLY A 62 -11.24 2.56 -9.94
N THR A 63 -10.15 2.90 -9.25
CA THR A 63 -9.44 4.19 -9.45
C THR A 63 -8.64 4.29 -10.75
N GLY A 64 -8.36 3.16 -11.41
CA GLY A 64 -7.59 3.11 -12.66
C GLY A 64 -6.08 3.30 -12.50
N TYR A 65 -5.54 3.24 -11.28
CA TYR A 65 -4.09 3.28 -11.06
C TYR A 65 -3.40 2.08 -11.73
N VAL A 66 -2.40 2.35 -12.56
CA VAL A 66 -1.63 1.31 -13.24
C VAL A 66 -0.34 1.07 -12.46
N ARG A 67 -0.20 -0.13 -11.93
CA ARG A 67 0.96 -0.49 -11.10
C ARG A 67 2.19 -0.75 -11.94
N ASP A 68 3.27 -0.04 -11.65
CA ASP A 68 4.61 -0.37 -12.14
C ASP A 68 5.46 -0.99 -11.03
N ARG A 69 5.35 -2.32 -10.89
CA ARG A 69 6.12 -3.07 -9.88
C ARG A 69 7.63 -3.01 -10.13
N ALA A 70 8.07 -2.95 -11.39
CA ALA A 70 9.48 -2.86 -11.68
C ALA A 70 10.06 -1.52 -11.19
N ALA A 71 9.32 -0.43 -11.37
CA ALA A 71 9.68 0.88 -10.86
C ALA A 71 9.70 0.94 -9.31
N GLU A 72 8.80 0.26 -8.61
CA GLU A 72 8.79 0.20 -7.12
C GLU A 72 10.14 -0.26 -6.56
N PHE A 73 10.80 -1.22 -7.23
CA PHE A 73 12.10 -1.78 -6.80
C PHE A 73 13.30 -1.28 -7.62
N GLY A 74 13.07 -0.58 -8.73
CA GLY A 74 14.10 -0.09 -9.64
C GLY A 74 14.44 1.40 -9.45
N ARG A 75 13.47 2.22 -9.06
CA ARG A 75 13.69 3.66 -8.84
C ARG A 75 14.54 3.90 -7.59
N ARG A 76 15.40 4.90 -7.66
CA ARG A 76 16.29 5.36 -6.57
C ARG A 76 16.24 6.87 -6.52
N ASP A 77 16.63 7.43 -5.38
CA ASP A 77 16.73 8.87 -5.15
C ASP A 77 15.44 9.63 -5.50
N VAL A 78 14.28 8.98 -5.31
CA VAL A 78 12.98 9.61 -5.49
C VAL A 78 12.78 10.65 -4.38
N PRO A 79 12.35 11.89 -4.71
CA PRO A 79 12.15 12.93 -3.70
C PRO A 79 11.15 12.49 -2.63
N ARG A 80 11.41 12.84 -1.37
CA ARG A 80 10.53 12.63 -0.23
C ARG A 80 9.13 13.14 -0.51
N THR A 81 9.01 14.29 -1.15
CA THR A 81 7.70 14.87 -1.53
C THR A 81 6.91 13.95 -2.45
N GLU A 82 7.58 13.23 -3.35
CA GLU A 82 6.92 12.24 -4.20
C GLU A 82 6.55 10.98 -3.41
N LEU A 83 7.43 10.47 -2.54
CA LEU A 83 7.09 9.34 -1.65
C LEU A 83 5.85 9.64 -0.80
N LEU A 84 5.79 10.82 -0.20
CA LEU A 84 4.64 11.26 0.60
C LEU A 84 3.37 11.35 -0.25
N ARG A 85 3.46 11.85 -1.49
CA ARG A 85 2.34 11.90 -2.43
C ARG A 85 1.82 10.50 -2.78
N GLU A 86 2.72 9.53 -2.99
CA GLU A 86 2.33 8.13 -3.25
C GLU A 86 1.65 7.50 -2.03
N ILE A 87 2.11 7.78 -0.81
CA ILE A 87 1.47 7.33 0.43
C ILE A 87 0.09 7.97 0.60
N ASP A 88 -0.05 9.27 0.31
CA ASP A 88 -1.33 9.97 0.36
C ASP A 88 -2.32 9.44 -0.69
N ALA A 89 -1.83 9.05 -1.87
CA ALA A 89 -2.64 8.37 -2.88
C ALA A 89 -3.09 6.97 -2.42
N ALA A 90 -2.23 6.23 -1.72
CA ALA A 90 -2.58 4.95 -1.10
C ALA A 90 -3.64 5.12 0.01
N LEU A 91 -3.57 6.18 0.83
CA LEU A 91 -4.62 6.51 1.81
C LEU A 91 -5.97 6.76 1.12
N ALA A 92 -5.97 7.52 0.04
CA ALA A 92 -7.17 7.76 -0.75
C ALA A 92 -7.70 6.49 -1.42
N ALA A 93 -6.82 5.56 -1.80
CA ALA A 93 -7.19 4.25 -2.31
C ALA A 93 -7.91 3.41 -1.24
N VAL A 94 -7.44 3.39 0.01
CA VAL A 94 -8.10 2.69 1.12
C VAL A 94 -9.51 3.24 1.38
N GLU A 95 -9.67 4.56 1.40
CA GLU A 95 -10.97 5.20 1.59
C GLU A 95 -11.97 4.81 0.47
N ARG A 96 -11.52 4.80 -0.78
CA ARG A 96 -12.38 4.44 -1.91
C ARG A 96 -12.64 2.93 -2.01
N GLY A 97 -11.61 2.13 -1.77
CA GLY A 97 -11.60 0.70 -2.07
C GLY A 97 -11.91 -0.22 -0.89
N VAL A 98 -11.92 0.26 0.36
CA VAL A 98 -12.28 -0.55 1.53
C VAL A 98 -13.39 0.09 2.36
N ALA A 99 -13.29 1.37 2.70
CA ALA A 99 -14.26 2.01 3.61
C ALA A 99 -15.70 2.01 3.06
N ARG A 100 -15.84 1.92 1.73
CA ARG A 100 -17.12 1.89 1.01
C ARG A 100 -17.57 0.50 0.60
N LEU A 101 -16.78 -0.54 0.85
CA LEU A 101 -17.15 -1.90 0.49
C LEU A 101 -18.29 -2.42 1.38
N PRO A 102 -19.33 -3.02 0.81
CA PRO A 102 -20.30 -3.81 1.57
C PRO A 102 -19.60 -4.97 2.27
N ASP A 103 -19.94 -5.24 3.54
CA ASP A 103 -19.35 -6.37 4.29
C ASP A 103 -19.57 -7.72 3.58
N ALA A 104 -20.67 -7.88 2.83
CA ALA A 104 -20.95 -9.08 2.03
C ALA A 104 -19.89 -9.37 0.93
N THR A 105 -19.18 -8.33 0.47
CA THR A 105 -18.08 -8.48 -0.49
C THR A 105 -16.89 -9.22 0.12
N LEU A 106 -16.71 -9.18 1.44
CA LEU A 106 -15.59 -9.87 2.11
C LEU A 106 -15.61 -11.39 1.87
N SER A 107 -16.80 -11.99 1.74
CA SER A 107 -16.94 -13.43 1.47
C SER A 107 -16.82 -13.79 -0.01
N GLN A 108 -16.74 -12.81 -0.91
CA GLN A 108 -16.60 -13.05 -2.35
C GLN A 108 -15.12 -13.28 -2.73
N PRO A 109 -14.84 -14.05 -3.79
CA PRO A 109 -13.49 -14.19 -4.32
C PRO A 109 -12.86 -12.83 -4.61
N TYR A 110 -11.59 -12.66 -4.23
CA TYR A 110 -10.86 -11.45 -4.59
C TYR A 110 -10.65 -11.42 -6.12
N PRO A 111 -10.91 -10.29 -6.83
CA PRO A 111 -10.96 -10.31 -8.29
C PRO A 111 -9.63 -10.61 -8.99
N GLN A 112 -8.49 -10.28 -8.38
CA GLN A 112 -7.16 -10.46 -8.97
C GLN A 112 -6.15 -11.02 -7.95
N PRO A 113 -6.30 -12.27 -7.53
CA PRO A 113 -5.49 -12.82 -6.45
C PRO A 113 -4.02 -12.98 -6.86
N PRO A 114 -3.07 -12.69 -5.96
CA PRO A 114 -1.66 -12.92 -6.24
C PRO A 114 -1.40 -14.42 -6.43
N GLY A 115 -0.58 -14.76 -7.42
CA GLY A 115 -0.18 -16.14 -7.68
C GLY A 115 -1.30 -17.08 -8.14
N GLY A 116 -2.49 -16.56 -8.48
CA GLY A 116 -3.61 -17.37 -8.97
C GLY A 116 -4.32 -18.23 -7.92
N PHE A 117 -4.04 -18.01 -6.63
CA PHE A 117 -4.72 -18.73 -5.55
C PHE A 117 -6.15 -18.23 -5.36
N ALA A 118 -7.08 -19.15 -5.07
CA ALA A 118 -8.43 -18.76 -4.66
C ALA A 118 -8.39 -18.24 -3.21
N VAL A 119 -8.63 -16.95 -3.03
CA VAL A 119 -8.71 -16.29 -1.73
C VAL A 119 -9.93 -15.39 -1.69
N THR A 120 -10.59 -15.29 -0.54
CA THR A 120 -11.70 -14.35 -0.36
C THR A 120 -11.16 -12.92 -0.25
N THR A 121 -12.00 -11.94 -0.56
CA THR A 121 -11.64 -10.52 -0.41
C THR A 121 -11.27 -10.20 1.04
N GLY A 122 -11.99 -10.78 2.01
CA GLY A 122 -11.71 -10.61 3.43
C GLY A 122 -10.36 -11.18 3.84
N ASP A 123 -10.06 -12.43 3.48
CA ASP A 123 -8.78 -13.06 3.81
C ASP A 123 -7.61 -12.29 3.19
N PHE A 124 -7.79 -11.82 1.95
CA PHE A 124 -6.74 -11.06 1.28
C PHE A 124 -6.53 -9.66 1.88
N LEU A 125 -7.62 -8.96 2.25
CA LEU A 125 -7.51 -7.70 2.98
C LEU A 125 -6.85 -7.87 4.36
N LEU A 126 -7.12 -8.97 5.07
CA LEU A 126 -6.44 -9.31 6.32
C LEU A 126 -4.95 -9.56 6.10
N HIS A 127 -4.57 -10.27 5.04
CA HIS A 127 -3.17 -10.42 4.64
C HIS A 127 -2.52 -9.05 4.37
N LEU A 128 -3.19 -8.16 3.63
CA LEU A 128 -2.67 -6.83 3.31
C LEU A 128 -2.51 -5.93 4.54
N ILE A 129 -3.33 -6.09 5.59
CA ILE A 129 -3.14 -5.35 6.84
C ILE A 129 -1.81 -5.74 7.53
N THR A 130 -1.37 -6.99 7.35
CA THR A 130 -0.15 -7.51 7.99
C THR A 130 1.12 -7.34 7.15
N HIS A 131 0.98 -6.86 5.91
CA HIS A 131 2.06 -6.71 4.94
C HIS A 131 2.78 -5.36 5.10
#